data_AF-A0A822D3N3-F1
#
_entry.id   AF-A0A822D3N3-F1
#
_cell.length_a   1.000
_cell.length_b   1.000
_cell.length_c   1.000
_cell.angle_alpha   90.00
_cell.angle_beta   90.00
_cell.angle_gamma   90.00
#
_symmetry.space_group_name_H-M   'P 1'
#
loop_
_entity.id
_entity.type
_entity.pdbx_description
1 polymer ?
#
loop_
_entity_poly.entity_id
_entity_poly.type
_entity_poly.pdbx_seq_one_letter_code
_entity_poly.pdbx_strand_id
1 'polypeptide(L)'
;SQAIALDGNSHYLYSNRSAAYTKAYKYKEALKDAEQCLKLKSDFVKGYSRKGAALLLLKRYEEAINTYEKGLKIDPNNEVLLSDLETARKAA
;
A
#
# COMPACT_ATOMS: atom_id res chain seq x y z
N SER A 1 -9.37 30.55 -12.73
CA SER A 1 -8.78 29.19 -12.72
C SER A 1 -9.62 28.33 -11.77
N GLN A 2 -10.57 27.57 -12.32
CA GLN A 2 -11.43 26.70 -11.52
C GLN A 2 -10.56 25.63 -10.87
N ALA A 3 -10.39 25.74 -9.56
CA ALA A 3 -9.79 24.74 -8.72
C ALA A 3 -10.60 23.45 -8.91
N ILE A 4 -9.95 22.44 -9.49
CA ILE A 4 -10.48 21.09 -9.56
C ILE A 4 -10.83 20.70 -8.12
N ALA A 5 -12.12 20.56 -7.85
CA ALA A 5 -12.60 19.86 -6.68
C ALA A 5 -11.95 18.47 -6.73
N LEU A 6 -10.86 18.30 -5.98
CA LEU A 6 -10.17 17.04 -5.81
C LEU A 6 -11.16 16.12 -5.11
N ASP A 7 -11.81 15.31 -5.93
CA ASP A 7 -12.72 14.27 -5.51
C ASP A 7 -12.04 13.47 -4.40
N GLY A 8 -12.53 13.61 -3.17
CA GLY A 8 -11.96 12.99 -1.95
C GLY A 8 -12.02 11.46 -1.95
N ASN A 9 -12.36 10.88 -3.11
CA ASN A 9 -12.61 9.47 -3.35
C ASN A 9 -11.69 8.87 -4.43
N SER A 10 -10.57 9.51 -4.75
CA SER A 10 -9.58 8.95 -5.67
C SER A 10 -8.62 8.00 -4.95
N HIS A 11 -8.55 6.73 -5.41
CA HIS A 11 -7.58 5.76 -4.91
C HIS A 11 -6.12 6.27 -5.04
N TYR A 12 -5.81 7.11 -6.03
CA TYR A 12 -4.50 7.76 -6.15
C TYR A 12 -4.19 8.69 -4.97
N LEU A 13 -5.17 9.45 -4.49
CA LEU A 13 -5.00 10.36 -3.35
C LEU A 13 -4.66 9.59 -2.08
N TYR A 14 -5.41 8.53 -1.79
CA TYR A 14 -5.14 7.67 -0.64
C TYR A 14 -3.77 6.96 -0.75
N SER A 15 -3.41 6.45 -1.94
CA SER A 15 -2.07 5.87 -2.16
C SER A 15 -0.93 6.88 -1.94
N ASN A 16 -1.10 8.12 -2.39
CA ASN A 16 -0.08 9.17 -2.24
C ASN A 16 0.02 9.64 -0.79
N ARG A 17 -1.11 9.81 -0.10
CA ARG A 17 -1.14 10.22 1.31
C ARG A 17 -0.63 9.10 2.23
N SER A 18 -0.92 7.84 1.92
CA SER A 18 -0.30 6.68 2.57
C SER A 18 1.23 6.75 2.50
N ALA A 19 1.80 7.00 1.32
CA ALA A 19 3.24 7.15 1.15
C ALA A 19 3.82 8.32 1.95
N ALA A 20 3.10 9.45 2.01
CA ALA A 20 3.51 10.61 2.80
C ALA A 20 3.49 10.29 4.30
N TYR A 21 2.47 9.58 4.78
CA TYR A 21 2.41 9.12 6.17
C TYR A 21 3.52 8.14 6.51
N THR A 22 3.87 7.21 5.61
CA THR A 22 5.03 6.33 5.77
C THR A 22 6.32 7.12 5.97
N LYS A 23 6.58 8.12 5.11
CA LYS A 23 7.76 9.00 5.24
C LYS A 23 7.75 9.84 6.52
N ALA A 24 6.57 10.13 7.05
CA ALA A 24 6.39 10.85 8.30
C ALA A 24 6.39 9.92 9.55
N TYR A 25 6.76 8.65 9.41
CA TYR A 25 6.75 7.64 10.48
C TYR A 25 5.36 7.37 11.09
N LYS A 26 4.28 7.77 10.40
CA LYS A 26 2.88 7.62 10.81
C LYS A 26 2.27 6.36 10.19
N TYR A 27 2.77 5.20 10.63
CA TYR A 27 2.50 3.94 9.92
C TYR A 27 1.05 3.45 10.05
N LYS A 28 0.36 3.76 11.16
CA LYS A 28 -1.05 3.39 11.35
C LYS A 28 -1.95 4.15 10.37
N GLU A 29 -1.67 5.44 10.18
CA GLU A 29 -2.36 6.30 9.22
C GLU A 29 -2.02 5.89 7.78
N ALA A 30 -0.76 5.56 7.51
CA ALA A 30 -0.35 5.01 6.21
C ALA A 30 -1.13 3.74 5.86
N LEU A 31 -1.30 2.83 6.83
CA LEU A 31 -2.08 1.61 6.66
C LEU A 31 -3.55 1.91 6.37
N LYS A 32 -4.18 2.79 7.16
CA LYS A 32 -5.59 3.18 6.97
C LYS A 32 -5.84 3.73 5.57
N ASP A 33 -4.93 4.56 5.07
CA ASP A 33 -5.04 5.10 3.72
C ASP A 33 -4.79 4.05 2.63
N ALA A 34 -3.83 3.14 2.84
CA ALA A 34 -3.60 2.05 1.89
C ALA A 34 -4.81 1.10 1.80
N GLU A 35 -5.50 0.86 2.92
CA GLU A 35 -6.74 0.08 2.96
C GLU A 35 -7.89 0.78 2.25
N GLN A 36 -8.05 2.09 2.47
CA GLN A 36 -9.05 2.88 1.76
C GLN A 36 -8.76 2.94 0.26
N CYS A 37 -7.49 3.00 -0.15
CA CYS A 37 -7.07 2.90 -1.54
C CYS A 37 -7.55 1.59 -2.18
N LEU A 38 -7.32 0.45 -1.53
CA LEU A 38 -7.75 -0.87 -2.02
C LEU A 38 -9.26 -1.10 -1.93
N LYS A 39 -9.95 -0.43 -1.00
CA LYS A 39 -11.42 -0.43 -0.94
C LYS A 39 -12.04 0.29 -2.14
N LEU A 40 -11.40 1.36 -2.61
CA LEU A 40 -11.85 2.13 -3.78
C LEU A 40 -11.47 1.46 -5.10
N LYS A 41 -10.30 0.82 -5.15
CA LYS A 41 -9.82 0.10 -6.34
C LYS A 41 -9.00 -1.12 -5.92
N SER A 42 -9.66 -2.28 -5.87
CA SER A 42 -9.06 -3.53 -5.39
C SER A 42 -8.05 -4.15 -6.35
N ASP A 43 -8.06 -3.78 -7.64
CA ASP A 43 -7.09 -4.21 -8.65
C ASP A 43 -5.86 -3.28 -8.75
N PHE A 44 -5.76 -2.27 -7.87
CA PHE A 44 -4.65 -1.33 -7.91
C PHE A 44 -3.40 -1.87 -7.20
N VAL A 45 -2.49 -2.47 -7.98
CA VAL A 45 -1.25 -3.11 -7.52
C VAL A 45 -0.44 -2.21 -6.57
N LYS A 46 -0.33 -0.91 -6.85
CA LYS A 46 0.39 0.05 -5.99
C LYS A 46 -0.24 0.17 -4.60
N GLY A 47 -1.56 -0.01 -4.45
CA GLY A 47 -2.24 -0.06 -3.16
C GLY A 47 -1.75 -1.21 -2.27
N TYR A 48 -1.46 -2.37 -2.86
CA TYR A 48 -0.87 -3.51 -2.15
C TYR A 48 0.56 -3.21 -1.68
N SER A 49 1.39 -2.58 -2.54
CA SER A 49 2.72 -2.11 -2.12
C SER A 49 2.63 -1.14 -0.94
N ARG A 50 1.70 -0.17 -0.97
CA ARG A 50 1.48 0.75 0.16
C ARG A 50 1.05 0.04 1.44
N LYS A 51 0.08 -0.88 1.34
CA LYS A 51 -0.44 -1.61 2.51
C LYS A 51 0.63 -2.51 3.11
N GLY A 52 1.34 -3.27 2.29
CA GLY A 52 2.42 -4.15 2.74
C GLY A 52 3.56 -3.38 3.39
N ALA A 53 3.99 -2.25 2.81
CA ALA A 53 5.06 -1.43 3.38
C ALA A 53 4.68 -0.86 4.75
N ALA A 54 3.43 -0.39 4.92
CA ALA A 54 2.93 0.08 6.21
C ALA A 54 2.88 -1.05 7.26
N LEU A 55 2.45 -2.26 6.88
CA LEU A 55 2.43 -3.43 7.76
C LEU A 55 3.84 -3.87 8.15
N LEU A 56 4.79 -3.86 7.21
CA LEU A 56 6.20 -4.19 7.46
C LEU A 56 6.80 -3.25 8.51
N LEU A 57 6.58 -1.94 8.36
CA LEU A 57 7.07 -0.92 9.30
C LEU A 57 6.36 -0.97 10.66
N LEU A 58 5.16 -1.53 10.72
CA LEU A 58 4.44 -1.87 11.94
C LEU A 58 4.87 -3.21 12.56
N LYS A 59 5.85 -3.91 11.96
CA LYS A 59 6.31 -5.25 12.34
C LYS A 59 5.22 -6.33 12.28
N ARG A 60 4.24 -6.14 11.40
CA ARG A 60 3.13 -7.09 11.13
C ARG A 60 3.49 -7.92 9.88
N TYR A 61 4.53 -8.73 10.01
CA TYR A 61 5.21 -9.36 8.86
C TYR A 61 4.31 -10.34 8.09
N GLU A 62 3.59 -11.23 8.79
CA GLU A 62 2.66 -12.18 8.17
C GLU A 62 1.57 -11.50 7.34
N GLU A 63 1.04 -10.37 7.84
CA GLU A 63 0.04 -9.60 7.12
C GLU A 63 0.63 -8.87 5.91
N ALA A 64 1.89 -8.42 6.00
CA ALA A 64 2.61 -7.83 4.88
C ALA A 64 2.84 -8.86 3.77
N ILE A 65 3.31 -10.06 4.12
CA ILE A 65 3.50 -11.19 3.19
C ILE A 65 2.21 -11.50 2.45
N ASN A 66 1.11 -11.73 3.18
CA ASN A 66 -0.20 -12.01 2.58
C ASN A 66 -0.67 -10.86 1.67
N THR A 67 -0.40 -9.61 2.06
CA THR A 67 -0.76 -8.44 1.25
C THR A 67 0.01 -8.41 -0.07
N TYR A 68 1.32 -8.65 -0.06
CA TYR A 68 2.13 -8.69 -1.28
C TYR A 68 1.74 -9.86 -2.18
N GLU A 69 1.50 -11.05 -1.61
CA GLU A 69 1.01 -12.21 -2.36
C GLU A 69 -0.34 -11.94 -3.04
N LYS A 70 -1.26 -11.22 -2.38
CA LYS A 70 -2.52 -10.79 -3.02
C LYS A 70 -2.29 -9.82 -4.18
N GLY A 71 -1.34 -8.89 -4.04
CA GLY A 71 -0.97 -7.99 -5.14
C GLY A 71 -0.36 -8.74 -6.33
N LEU A 72 0.48 -9.73 -6.07
CA LEU A 72 1.10 -10.59 -7.09
C LEU A 72 0.08 -11.50 -7.79
N LYS A 73 -1.06 -11.82 -7.17
CA LYS A 73 -2.16 -12.50 -7.90
C LYS A 73 -2.78 -11.63 -9.01
N ILE A 74 -2.65 -10.31 -8.91
CA ILE A 74 -3.14 -9.36 -9.92
C ILE A 74 -2.05 -9.08 -10.96
N ASP A 75 -0.82 -8.85 -10.52
CA ASP A 75 0.35 -8.66 -11.38
C ASP A 75 1.51 -9.55 -10.91
N PRO A 76 1.61 -10.78 -11.43
CA PRO A 76 2.61 -11.77 -10.99
C PRO A 76 4.06 -11.36 -11.23
N ASN A 77 4.30 -10.46 -12.18
CA ASN A 77 5.65 -10.04 -12.57
C ASN A 77 6.03 -8.67 -11.98
N ASN A 78 5.27 -8.19 -10.99
CA ASN A 78 5.56 -6.90 -10.37
C ASN A 78 6.85 -6.95 -9.54
N GLU A 79 7.93 -6.42 -10.08
CA GLU A 79 9.26 -6.43 -9.45
C GLU A 79 9.27 -5.82 -8.04
N VAL A 80 8.50 -4.75 -7.83
CA VAL A 80 8.41 -4.08 -6.52
C VAL A 80 7.79 -5.01 -5.49
N LEU A 81 6.66 -5.66 -5.82
CA LEU A 81 6.02 -6.58 -4.89
C LEU A 81 6.86 -7.83 -4.62
N LEU A 82 7.59 -8.35 -5.61
CA LEU A 82 8.49 -9.49 -5.42
C LEU A 82 9.62 -9.15 -4.45
N SER A 83 10.27 -7.99 -4.64
CA SER A 83 11.35 -7.51 -3.78
C SER A 83 10.86 -7.21 -2.35
N ASP A 84 9.70 -6.55 -2.23
CA ASP A 84 9.09 -6.23 -0.94
C ASP A 84 8.63 -7.50 -0.19
N LEU A 85 8.13 -8.52 -0.91
CA LEU A 85 7.77 -9.82 -0.35
C LEU A 85 8.99 -10.57 0.19
N GLU A 86 10.09 -10.60 -0.56
CA GLU A 86 11.35 -11.20 -0.10
C GLU A 86 11.83 -10.50 1.18
N THR A 87 11.77 -9.17 1.21
CA THR A 87 12.13 -8.37 2.39
C THR A 87 11.24 -8.72 3.59
N ALA A 88 9.92 -8.86 3.39
CA ALA A 88 9.00 -9.24 4.45
C ALA A 88 9.27 -10.65 5.00
N ARG A 89 9.57 -11.62 4.13
CA ARG A 89 9.92 -12.99 4.53
C ARG A 89 11.22 -13.07 5.33
N LYS A 90 12.18 -12.21 5.05
CA LYS A 90 13.44 -12.13 5.83
C LYS A 90 13.26 -11.47 7.20
N ALA A 91 12.23 -10.65 7.36
CA ALA A 91 11.97 -9.90 8.58
C ALA A 91 11.01 -10.62 9.56
N ALA A 92 10.26 -11.62 9.09
CA ALA A 92 9.38 -12.48 9.88
C ALA A 92 10.18 -13.45 10.76
#